data_AF-A0A2E4CYG7-F1
#
_entry.id   AF-A0A2E4CYG7-F1
#
_cell.length_a   1.000
_cell.length_b   1.000
_cell.length_c   1.000
_cell.angle_alpha   90.00
_cell.angle_beta   90.00
_cell.angle_gamma   90.00
#
_symmetry.space_group_name_H-M   'P 1'
#
loop_
_entity.id
_entity.type
_entity.pdbx_description
1 polymer ?
#
loop_
_entity_poly.entity_id
_entity_poly.type
_entity_poly.pdbx_seq_one_letter_code
_entity_poly.pdbx_strand_id
1 'polypeptide(L)'
;MAKGEIVLGCLAPHPPHVVYAENPEQNEPFSEGGWEALRWGYNMLARKLKEVDYDCIVVLTPHWQTYIGNHFLGLERFQNISVDPIFPNLFRFHHDIKVDVELSEAMQRSAEEAGIVSMMMRNPDFRVDYGTIVSCHMMNPDWDKPIVTISSNRSTHYYSDEVMNEQASALGRAVSKAIEESGKKVVLVASHSLSHRHFVTEAPLPEDMSREHIYNHSQYVWDMKVIDLMREGKMQEFIDLMPEFTEQTMAETEGGGLTWMMAAM
;
A
#
# COMPACT_ATOMS: atom_id res chain seq x y z
N MET A 1 0.66 -10.22 -29.14
CA MET A 1 1.47 -9.79 -27.97
C MET A 1 1.20 -10.79 -26.85
N ALA A 2 2.15 -11.02 -25.95
CA ALA A 2 1.85 -11.83 -24.75
C ALA A 2 0.81 -11.09 -23.91
N LYS A 3 -0.09 -11.82 -23.24
CA LYS A 3 -1.03 -11.21 -22.29
C LYS A 3 -0.26 -10.79 -21.04
N GLY A 4 -0.64 -9.65 -20.46
CA GLY A 4 -0.12 -9.25 -19.16
C GLY A 4 -0.66 -10.16 -18.06
N GLU A 5 0.00 -10.12 -16.91
CA GLU A 5 -0.22 -11.07 -15.83
C GLU A 5 0.04 -10.40 -14.48
N ILE A 6 -0.81 -10.68 -13.50
CA ILE A 6 -0.54 -10.35 -12.10
C ILE A 6 0.24 -11.53 -11.51
N VAL A 7 1.53 -11.32 -11.23
CA VAL A 7 2.42 -12.40 -10.76
C VAL A 7 2.35 -12.62 -9.25
N LEU A 8 1.96 -11.59 -8.49
CA LEU A 8 1.90 -11.62 -7.04
C LEU A 8 1.03 -10.48 -6.48
N GLY A 9 0.24 -10.76 -5.46
CA GLY A 9 -0.40 -9.74 -4.60
C GLY A 9 0.24 -9.73 -3.21
N CYS A 10 0.53 -8.54 -2.69
CA CYS A 10 1.20 -8.33 -1.41
C CYS A 10 0.38 -7.41 -0.50
N LEU A 11 0.03 -7.87 0.70
CA LEU A 11 -0.31 -6.99 1.80
C LEU A 11 1.00 -6.49 2.43
N ALA A 12 1.37 -5.24 2.17
CA ALA A 12 2.66 -4.67 2.54
C ALA A 12 2.45 -3.38 3.36
N PRO A 13 2.25 -3.47 4.69
CA PRO A 13 1.91 -2.31 5.52
C PRO A 13 3.05 -1.28 5.55
N HIS A 14 2.76 -0.01 5.72
CA HIS A 14 3.75 1.08 5.57
C HIS A 14 4.19 1.76 6.89
N PRO A 15 4.48 1.05 8.00
CA PRO A 15 4.95 1.73 9.21
C PRO A 15 6.35 2.34 8.95
N PRO A 16 6.54 3.66 9.10
CA PRO A 16 7.86 4.30 8.86
C PRO A 16 8.96 3.73 9.77
N HIS A 17 8.57 3.21 10.93
CA HIS A 17 9.42 2.54 11.92
C HIS A 17 10.31 1.45 11.30
N VAL A 18 9.81 0.65 10.35
CA VAL A 18 10.63 -0.42 9.77
C VAL A 18 11.74 0.12 8.87
N VAL A 19 11.52 1.26 8.21
CA VAL A 19 12.57 1.94 7.42
C VAL A 19 13.56 2.64 8.33
N TYR A 20 13.06 3.31 9.38
CA TYR A 20 13.90 3.92 10.42
C TYR A 20 14.88 2.91 11.02
N ALA A 21 14.39 1.72 11.34
CA ALA A 21 15.15 0.65 11.93
C ALA A 21 16.20 0.01 10.99
N GLU A 22 15.97 0.04 9.67
CA GLU A 22 16.93 -0.45 8.65
C GLU A 22 18.09 0.52 8.39
N ASN A 23 18.00 1.79 8.80
CA ASN A 23 19.00 2.83 8.57
C ASN A 23 19.50 2.93 7.10
N PRO A 24 18.61 2.95 6.08
CA PRO A 24 19.04 3.12 4.70
C PRO A 24 19.63 4.51 4.48
N GLU A 25 20.60 4.64 3.57
CA GLU A 25 21.29 5.92 3.28
C GLU A 25 20.33 7.05 2.87
N GLN A 26 19.19 6.69 2.29
CA GLN A 26 18.15 7.61 1.85
C GLN A 26 17.34 8.24 3.00
N ASN A 27 17.29 7.61 4.17
CA ASN A 27 16.53 8.11 5.32
C ASN A 27 17.46 8.89 6.26
N GLU A 28 17.16 10.17 6.51
CA GLU A 28 18.03 11.03 7.32
C GLU A 28 18.17 10.63 8.80
N PRO A 29 17.10 10.19 9.51
CA PRO A 29 17.20 9.79 10.90
C PRO A 29 17.90 8.46 11.07
N PHE A 30 18.57 8.29 12.21
CA PHE A 30 19.32 7.09 12.56
C PHE A 30 18.74 6.43 13.82
N SER A 31 18.66 5.10 13.83
CA SER A 31 18.14 4.25 14.89
C SER A 31 19.19 3.26 15.41
N GLU A 32 18.95 2.71 16.60
CA GLU A 32 19.69 1.57 17.13
C GLU A 32 19.14 0.20 16.65
N GLY A 33 18.09 0.18 15.82
CA GLY A 33 17.43 -1.03 15.32
C GLY A 33 15.92 -1.05 15.58
N GLY A 34 15.36 -2.23 15.90
CA GLY A 34 13.95 -2.40 16.26
C GLY A 34 13.07 -3.02 15.19
N TRP A 35 11.87 -3.44 15.60
CA TRP A 35 10.82 -4.09 14.80
C TRP A 35 11.32 -5.24 13.91
N GLU A 36 12.29 -6.03 14.39
CA GLU A 36 12.97 -7.08 13.62
C GLU A 36 11.98 -8.11 13.07
N ALA A 37 10.94 -8.46 13.83
CA ALA A 37 9.93 -9.42 13.38
C ALA A 37 9.22 -8.95 12.08
N LEU A 38 8.82 -7.68 12.01
CA LEU A 38 8.20 -7.10 10.80
C LEU A 38 9.22 -6.94 9.68
N ARG A 39 10.43 -6.46 10.00
CA ARG A 39 11.53 -6.33 9.04
C ARG A 39 11.94 -7.67 8.44
N TRP A 40 11.99 -8.74 9.22
CA TRP A 40 12.28 -10.08 8.72
C TRP A 40 11.17 -10.59 7.80
N GLY A 41 9.90 -10.30 8.11
CA GLY A 41 8.79 -10.55 7.20
C GLY A 41 8.96 -9.83 5.85
N TYR A 42 9.33 -8.55 5.89
CA TYR A 42 9.66 -7.79 4.68
C TYR A 42 10.87 -8.34 3.92
N ASN A 43 11.94 -8.70 4.62
CA ASN A 43 13.12 -9.31 4.02
C ASN A 43 12.79 -10.66 3.33
N MET A 44 11.87 -11.45 3.88
CA MET A 44 11.36 -12.65 3.22
C MET A 44 10.59 -12.32 1.95
N LEU A 45 9.73 -11.29 1.98
CA LEU A 45 8.99 -10.84 0.80
C LEU A 45 9.91 -10.29 -0.29
N ALA A 46 10.86 -9.42 0.06
CA ALA A 46 11.84 -8.85 -0.87
C ALA A 46 12.71 -9.95 -1.52
N ARG A 47 13.13 -10.96 -0.76
CA ARG A 47 13.85 -12.12 -1.31
C ARG A 47 12.99 -12.91 -2.31
N LYS A 48 11.72 -13.15 -1.98
CA LYS A 48 10.79 -13.82 -2.89
C LYS A 48 10.63 -13.04 -4.18
N LEU A 49 10.50 -11.71 -4.11
CA LEU A 49 10.37 -10.85 -5.30
C LEU A 49 11.60 -10.92 -6.23
N LYS A 50 12.80 -11.14 -5.69
CA LYS A 50 14.00 -11.34 -6.53
C LYS A 50 13.94 -12.60 -7.40
N GLU A 51 13.10 -13.57 -7.05
CA GLU A 51 12.88 -14.80 -7.82
C GLU A 51 11.67 -14.71 -8.76
N VAL A 52 10.88 -13.64 -8.66
CA VAL A 52 9.72 -13.38 -9.51
C VAL A 52 10.12 -12.43 -10.63
N ASP A 53 9.77 -12.77 -11.87
CA ASP A 53 9.97 -11.89 -13.02
C ASP A 53 8.78 -10.94 -13.15
N TYR A 54 9.00 -9.63 -12.94
CA TYR A 54 7.98 -8.60 -13.06
C TYR A 54 8.54 -7.28 -13.59
N ASP A 55 7.69 -6.53 -14.28
CA ASP A 55 8.04 -5.28 -14.95
C ASP A 55 7.78 -4.07 -14.05
N CYS A 56 6.73 -4.11 -13.21
CA CYS A 56 6.24 -2.96 -12.47
C CYS A 56 5.55 -3.35 -11.16
N ILE A 57 5.58 -2.45 -10.17
CA ILE A 57 4.82 -2.54 -8.92
C ILE A 57 3.61 -1.59 -9.00
N VAL A 58 2.40 -2.09 -8.80
CA VAL A 58 1.20 -1.24 -8.68
C VAL A 58 0.80 -1.20 -7.21
N VAL A 59 0.81 0.00 -6.63
CA VAL A 59 0.57 0.21 -5.20
C VAL A 59 -0.66 1.10 -4.98
N LEU A 60 -1.58 0.64 -4.13
CA LEU A 60 -2.66 1.46 -3.60
C LEU A 60 -2.33 1.84 -2.16
N THR A 61 -2.26 3.15 -1.91
CA THR A 61 -1.87 3.75 -0.62
C THR A 61 -3.04 4.51 0.03
N PRO A 62 -3.27 4.35 1.35
CA PRO A 62 -4.27 5.10 2.09
C PRO A 62 -3.84 6.54 2.41
N HIS A 63 -2.56 6.88 2.21
CA HIS A 63 -2.01 8.19 2.55
C HIS A 63 -2.01 9.21 1.40
N TRP A 64 -2.30 8.77 0.17
CA TRP A 64 -2.72 9.67 -0.90
C TRP A 64 -4.25 9.66 -0.97
N GLN A 65 -4.86 10.49 -0.13
CA GLN A 65 -6.31 10.57 0.03
C GLN A 65 -6.93 11.50 -1.00
N THR A 66 -7.98 11.02 -1.69
CA THR A 66 -8.70 11.80 -2.70
C THR A 66 -10.20 11.76 -2.45
N TYR A 67 -10.90 12.86 -2.72
CA TYR A 67 -12.35 12.94 -2.60
C TYR A 67 -13.07 12.79 -3.95
N ILE A 68 -12.44 13.21 -5.05
CA ILE A 68 -13.02 13.15 -6.39
C ILE A 68 -12.40 11.98 -7.16
N GLY A 69 -12.92 10.77 -6.92
CA GLY A 69 -12.45 9.57 -7.61
C GLY A 69 -11.01 9.13 -7.24
N ASN A 70 -10.48 8.19 -8.00
CA ASN A 70 -9.13 7.62 -7.82
C ASN A 70 -8.13 8.30 -8.75
N HIS A 71 -6.94 8.60 -8.23
CA HIS A 71 -5.91 9.29 -8.98
C HIS A 71 -4.71 8.37 -9.22
N PHE A 72 -3.99 8.65 -10.29
CA PHE A 72 -2.83 7.88 -10.71
C PHE A 72 -1.65 8.83 -11.00
N LEU A 73 -0.42 8.43 -10.68
CA LEU A 73 0.75 9.26 -11.00
C LEU A 73 0.99 9.35 -12.52
N GLY A 74 1.15 10.56 -13.04
CA GLY A 74 1.17 10.83 -14.48
C GLY A 74 2.42 11.50 -15.03
N LEU A 75 3.54 11.44 -14.30
CA LEU A 75 4.85 11.91 -14.74
C LEU A 75 5.87 10.78 -14.58
N GLU A 76 6.86 10.73 -15.47
CA GLU A 76 7.84 9.63 -15.54
C GLU A 76 8.70 9.50 -14.28
N ARG A 77 8.89 10.59 -13.54
CA ARG A 77 9.83 10.65 -12.42
C ARG A 77 9.39 11.63 -11.34
N PHE A 78 9.50 11.22 -10.08
CA PHE A 78 9.29 12.05 -8.89
C PHE A 78 10.52 11.99 -7.99
N GLN A 79 11.19 13.14 -7.83
CA GLN A 79 12.41 13.25 -7.05
C GLN A 79 12.29 14.39 -6.03
N ASN A 80 12.14 14.04 -4.75
CA ASN A 80 12.09 14.98 -3.63
C ASN A 80 12.30 14.25 -2.29
N ILE A 81 12.06 14.94 -1.18
CA ILE A 81 12.12 14.38 0.17
C ILE A 81 10.70 14.14 0.66
N SER A 82 10.41 12.89 1.02
CA SER A 82 9.17 12.54 1.71
C SER A 82 9.39 12.55 3.22
N VAL A 83 8.61 13.37 3.90
CA VAL A 83 8.65 13.52 5.36
C VAL A 83 7.33 13.03 5.90
N ASP A 84 7.38 12.05 6.80
CA ASP A 84 6.19 11.58 7.49
C ASP A 84 5.67 12.73 8.39
N PRO A 85 4.41 13.14 8.26
CA PRO A 85 3.86 14.24 9.03
C PRO A 85 3.62 13.89 10.51
N ILE A 86 3.49 12.61 10.84
CA ILE A 86 3.25 12.11 12.21
C ILE A 86 4.57 11.72 12.86
N PHE A 87 5.46 11.06 12.11
CA PHE A 87 6.75 10.55 12.58
C PHE A 87 7.96 11.19 11.86
N PRO A 88 8.09 12.53 11.84
CA PRO A 88 9.20 13.19 11.15
C PRO A 88 10.57 12.93 11.81
N ASN A 89 10.57 12.52 13.09
CA ASN A 89 11.74 12.03 13.80
C ASN A 89 12.25 10.69 13.25
N LEU A 90 11.39 9.88 12.62
CA LEU A 90 11.72 8.54 12.13
C LEU A 90 11.91 8.47 10.62
N PHE A 91 11.16 9.28 9.85
CA PHE A 91 11.12 9.17 8.39
C PHE A 91 11.22 10.51 7.67
N ARG A 92 12.39 10.73 7.04
CA ARG A 92 12.71 11.83 6.14
C ARG A 92 13.54 11.24 5.00
N PHE A 93 12.85 10.76 3.97
CA PHE A 93 13.40 9.87 2.96
C PHE A 93 13.61 10.59 1.63
N HIS A 94 14.85 10.64 1.14
CA HIS A 94 15.21 11.13 -0.18
C HIS A 94 14.91 10.07 -1.23
N HIS A 95 13.97 10.32 -2.12
CA HIS A 95 13.56 9.34 -3.12
C HIS A 95 13.76 9.82 -4.56
N ASP A 96 13.87 8.86 -5.46
CA ASP A 96 13.92 9.05 -6.89
C ASP A 96 13.07 7.97 -7.59
N ILE A 97 11.77 8.22 -7.66
CA ILE A 97 10.77 7.25 -8.10
C ILE A 97 10.61 7.36 -9.60
N LYS A 98 10.65 6.22 -10.29
CA LYS A 98 10.25 6.09 -11.69
C LYS A 98 8.82 5.56 -11.78
N VAL A 99 8.02 6.14 -12.67
CA VAL A 99 6.63 5.73 -12.86
C VAL A 99 6.45 5.10 -14.23
N ASP A 100 5.73 3.98 -14.28
CA ASP A 100 5.26 3.41 -15.54
C ASP A 100 4.02 4.20 -16.03
N VAL A 101 4.26 5.36 -16.65
CA VAL A 101 3.19 6.28 -17.06
C VAL A 101 2.26 5.64 -18.09
N GLU A 102 2.78 4.81 -18.99
CA GLU A 102 1.97 4.10 -19.99
C GLU A 102 0.95 3.17 -19.31
N LEU A 103 1.40 2.34 -18.37
CA LEU A 103 0.52 1.45 -17.61
C LEU A 103 -0.44 2.25 -16.73
N SER A 104 0.04 3.32 -16.10
CA SER A 104 -0.77 4.20 -15.26
C SER A 104 -1.91 4.86 -16.04
N GLU A 105 -1.64 5.37 -17.24
CA GLU A 105 -2.67 5.94 -18.12
C GLU A 105 -3.61 4.87 -18.66
N ALA A 106 -3.13 3.64 -18.92
CA ALA A 106 -3.99 2.53 -19.33
C ALA A 106 -4.98 2.14 -18.22
N MET A 107 -4.52 2.07 -16.97
CA MET A 107 -5.36 1.81 -15.80
C MET A 107 -6.40 2.91 -15.60
N GLN A 108 -5.99 4.17 -15.72
CA GLN A 108 -6.90 5.31 -15.60
C GLN A 108 -7.99 5.28 -16.68
N ARG A 109 -7.64 5.05 -17.96
CA ARG A 109 -8.62 4.89 -19.04
C ARG A 109 -9.58 3.72 -18.79
N SER A 110 -9.06 2.57 -18.38
CA SER A 110 -9.89 1.39 -18.06
C SER A 110 -10.86 1.67 -16.90
N ALA A 111 -10.42 2.43 -15.89
CA ALA A 111 -11.27 2.88 -14.79
C ALA A 111 -12.39 3.83 -15.29
N GLU A 112 -12.08 4.81 -16.13
CA GLU A 112 -13.11 5.70 -16.73
C GLU A 112 -14.11 4.94 -17.59
N GLU A 113 -13.67 3.98 -18.41
CA GLU A 113 -14.54 3.11 -19.20
C GLU A 113 -15.49 2.28 -18.33
N ALA A 114 -15.05 1.90 -17.13
CA ALA A 114 -15.86 1.22 -16.13
C ALA A 114 -16.78 2.17 -15.33
N GLY A 115 -16.80 3.47 -15.65
CA GLY A 115 -17.60 4.49 -14.98
C GLY A 115 -17.01 5.01 -13.67
N ILE A 116 -15.74 4.72 -13.39
CA ILE A 116 -15.04 5.20 -12.19
C ILE A 116 -14.39 6.54 -12.51
N VAL A 117 -14.76 7.57 -11.75
CA VAL A 117 -14.11 8.88 -11.85
C VAL A 117 -12.64 8.71 -11.51
N SER A 118 -11.75 9.12 -12.41
CA SER A 118 -10.32 9.03 -12.17
C SER A 118 -9.53 10.16 -12.83
N MET A 119 -8.36 10.47 -12.30
CA MET A 119 -7.52 11.55 -12.81
C MET A 119 -6.03 11.20 -12.80
N MET A 120 -5.30 11.72 -13.78
CA MET A 120 -3.84 11.68 -13.80
C MET A 120 -3.27 12.86 -13.01
N MET A 121 -2.40 12.58 -12.06
CA MET A 121 -1.65 13.59 -11.32
C MET A 121 -0.42 13.99 -12.15
N ARG A 122 -0.46 15.19 -12.73
CA ARG A 122 0.60 15.71 -13.64
C ARG A 122 1.31 16.96 -13.11
N ASN A 123 1.17 17.25 -11.82
CA ASN A 123 1.89 18.36 -11.20
C ASN A 123 3.34 17.92 -10.90
N PRO A 124 4.37 18.54 -11.50
CA PRO A 124 5.78 18.19 -11.25
C PRO A 124 6.22 18.43 -9.80
N ASP A 125 5.53 19.32 -9.07
CA ASP A 125 5.84 19.64 -7.67
C ASP A 125 5.12 18.72 -6.68
N PHE A 126 4.38 17.72 -7.16
CA PHE A 126 3.68 16.79 -6.29
C PHE A 126 4.68 15.89 -5.55
N ARG A 127 4.48 15.82 -4.24
CA ARG A 127 5.22 14.93 -3.36
C ARG A 127 4.45 13.63 -3.18
N VAL A 128 5.06 12.52 -3.59
CA VAL A 128 4.53 11.18 -3.36
C VAL A 128 4.41 10.93 -1.86
N ASP A 129 3.30 10.32 -1.43
CA ASP A 129 3.03 10.07 -0.02
C ASP A 129 4.06 9.10 0.60
N TYR A 130 4.28 9.22 1.91
CA TYR A 130 5.25 8.40 2.63
C TYR A 130 4.86 6.92 2.62
N GLY A 131 3.56 6.58 2.61
CA GLY A 131 3.07 5.21 2.62
C GLY A 131 3.53 4.41 1.41
N THR A 132 3.35 5.01 0.22
CA THR A 132 3.88 4.49 -1.04
C THR A 132 5.38 4.20 -0.93
N ILE A 133 6.14 5.15 -0.40
CA ILE A 133 7.60 5.06 -0.32
C ILE A 133 8.04 3.96 0.63
N VAL A 134 7.43 3.87 1.82
CA VAL A 134 7.77 2.84 2.82
C VAL A 134 7.54 1.44 2.24
N SER A 135 6.33 1.13 1.74
CA SER A 135 6.04 -0.21 1.21
C SER A 135 6.93 -0.55 0.02
N CYS A 136 7.12 0.39 -0.92
CA CYS A 136 7.95 0.15 -2.10
C CYS A 136 9.42 -0.04 -1.73
N HIS A 137 9.96 0.76 -0.81
CA HIS A 137 11.34 0.63 -0.35
C HIS A 137 11.59 -0.72 0.35
N MET A 138 10.68 -1.13 1.25
CA MET A 138 10.85 -2.37 2.00
C MET A 138 10.73 -3.63 1.12
N MET A 139 9.99 -3.55 0.00
CA MET A 139 9.86 -4.64 -0.97
C MET A 139 10.96 -4.62 -2.03
N ASN A 140 11.38 -3.43 -2.47
CA ASN A 140 12.37 -3.20 -3.51
C ASN A 140 13.35 -2.07 -3.12
N PRO A 141 14.30 -2.34 -2.21
CA PRO A 141 15.23 -1.30 -1.72
C PRO A 141 16.20 -0.79 -2.79
N ASP A 142 16.41 -1.57 -3.84
CA ASP A 142 17.26 -1.22 -4.98
C ASP A 142 16.59 -0.20 -5.92
N TRP A 143 15.27 0.02 -5.78
CA TRP A 143 14.46 0.94 -6.60
C TRP A 143 14.65 0.73 -8.13
N ASP A 144 14.90 -0.50 -8.54
CA ASP A 144 15.18 -0.89 -9.92
C ASP A 144 13.92 -1.16 -10.76
N LYS A 145 12.73 -1.16 -10.12
CA LYS A 145 11.42 -1.35 -10.77
C LYS A 145 10.65 -0.03 -10.77
N PRO A 146 10.02 0.36 -11.91
CA PRO A 146 9.05 1.45 -11.91
C PRO A 146 7.82 1.08 -11.08
N ILE A 147 7.08 2.09 -10.65
CA ILE A 147 5.83 1.92 -9.92
C ILE A 147 4.64 2.58 -10.64
N VAL A 148 3.43 2.14 -10.33
CA VAL A 148 2.19 2.89 -10.55
C VAL A 148 1.54 3.07 -9.18
N THR A 149 1.38 4.31 -8.75
CA THR A 149 0.70 4.61 -7.50
C THR A 149 -0.74 5.01 -7.75
N ILE A 150 -1.65 4.41 -6.99
CA ILE A 150 -3.08 4.66 -7.01
C ILE A 150 -3.48 5.30 -5.68
N SER A 151 -4.21 6.40 -5.76
CA SER A 151 -4.77 7.08 -4.59
C SER A 151 -5.91 6.27 -3.96
N SER A 152 -6.10 6.46 -2.65
CA SER A 152 -7.28 5.95 -1.95
C SER A 152 -8.40 6.99 -1.99
N ASN A 153 -9.53 6.63 -2.61
CA ASN A 153 -10.73 7.46 -2.56
C ASN A 153 -11.37 7.32 -1.16
N ARG A 154 -11.70 8.45 -0.51
CA ARG A 154 -12.25 8.48 0.86
C ARG A 154 -13.74 8.11 0.92
N SER A 155 -14.09 6.97 0.31
CA SER A 155 -15.46 6.48 0.20
C SER A 155 -16.07 6.14 1.56
N THR A 156 -15.31 5.56 2.49
CA THR A 156 -15.80 5.25 3.86
C THR A 156 -16.19 6.52 4.61
N HIS A 157 -15.36 7.57 4.51
CA HIS A 157 -15.59 8.84 5.20
C HIS A 157 -16.82 9.58 4.65
N TYR A 158 -17.08 9.50 3.34
CA TYR A 158 -18.19 10.22 2.71
C TYR A 158 -19.47 9.38 2.59
N TYR A 159 -19.34 8.06 2.56
CA TYR A 159 -20.42 7.10 2.37
C TYR A 159 -20.39 6.00 3.47
N SER A 160 -19.91 4.80 3.16
CA SER A 160 -19.85 3.66 4.07
C SER A 160 -18.76 2.65 3.65
N ASP A 161 -18.47 1.68 4.51
CA ASP A 161 -17.51 0.61 4.24
C ASP A 161 -17.96 -0.30 3.08
N GLU A 162 -19.27 -0.52 2.92
CA GLU A 162 -19.81 -1.28 1.79
C GLU A 162 -19.60 -0.54 0.47
N VAL A 163 -19.80 0.78 0.45
CA VAL A 163 -19.55 1.60 -0.75
C VAL A 163 -18.06 1.59 -1.09
N MET A 164 -17.19 1.68 -0.09
CA MET A 164 -15.74 1.52 -0.29
C MET A 164 -15.42 0.17 -0.93
N ASN A 165 -15.97 -0.94 -0.40
CA ASN A 165 -15.70 -2.27 -0.94
C ASN A 165 -16.16 -2.42 -2.39
N GLU A 166 -17.35 -1.92 -2.73
CA GLU A 166 -17.87 -1.96 -4.09
C GLU A 166 -17.01 -1.14 -5.07
N GLN A 167 -16.62 0.07 -4.67
CA GLN A 167 -15.79 0.95 -5.51
C GLN A 167 -14.37 0.41 -5.68
N ALA A 168 -13.75 -0.08 -4.59
CA ALA A 168 -12.44 -0.72 -4.63
C ALA A 168 -12.46 -1.98 -5.51
N SER A 169 -13.52 -2.79 -5.40
CA SER A 169 -13.69 -3.99 -6.23
C SER A 169 -13.84 -3.65 -7.71
N ALA A 170 -14.63 -2.62 -8.03
CA ALA A 170 -14.78 -2.14 -9.41
C ALA A 170 -13.44 -1.63 -9.97
N LEU A 171 -12.68 -0.89 -9.18
CA LEU A 171 -11.34 -0.42 -9.55
C LEU A 171 -10.38 -1.59 -9.77
N GLY A 172 -10.40 -2.61 -8.91
CA GLY A 172 -9.57 -3.81 -9.05
C GLY A 172 -9.78 -4.51 -10.38
N ARG A 173 -11.05 -4.74 -10.75
CA ARG A 173 -11.43 -5.33 -12.05
C ARG A 173 -10.97 -4.47 -13.24
N ALA A 174 -11.12 -3.14 -13.14
CA ALA A 174 -10.69 -2.22 -14.19
C ALA A 174 -9.15 -2.23 -14.36
N VAL A 175 -8.41 -2.25 -13.25
CA VAL A 175 -6.94 -2.36 -13.25
C VAL A 175 -6.49 -3.70 -13.83
N SER A 176 -7.14 -4.81 -13.45
CA SER A 176 -6.83 -6.15 -13.99
C SER A 176 -6.94 -6.19 -15.51
N LYS A 177 -8.03 -5.65 -16.08
CA LYS A 177 -8.20 -5.49 -17.53
C LYS A 177 -7.03 -4.73 -18.17
N ALA A 178 -6.62 -3.59 -17.60
CA ALA A 178 -5.52 -2.79 -18.12
C ALA A 178 -4.17 -3.54 -18.06
N ILE A 179 -3.94 -4.33 -17.00
CA ILE A 179 -2.74 -5.18 -16.88
C ILE A 179 -2.74 -6.24 -17.98
N GLU A 180 -3.84 -6.99 -18.15
CA GLU A 180 -3.95 -8.02 -19.19
C GLU A 180 -3.66 -7.46 -20.60
N GLU A 181 -4.22 -6.30 -20.92
CA GLU A 181 -4.06 -5.62 -22.21
C GLU A 181 -2.66 -5.04 -22.42
N SER A 182 -1.97 -4.65 -21.34
CA SER A 182 -0.63 -4.05 -21.42
C SER A 182 0.48 -5.03 -21.81
N GLY A 183 0.28 -6.33 -21.58
CA GLY A 183 1.34 -7.33 -21.78
C GLY A 183 2.40 -7.37 -20.67
N LYS A 184 2.25 -6.57 -19.60
CA LYS A 184 3.22 -6.47 -18.50
C LYS A 184 2.94 -7.47 -17.38
N LYS A 185 4.01 -7.92 -16.72
CA LYS A 185 3.96 -8.69 -15.47
C LYS A 185 4.00 -7.75 -14.28
N VAL A 186 3.01 -7.83 -13.40
CA VAL A 186 2.80 -6.83 -12.36
C VAL A 186 2.70 -7.46 -10.98
N VAL A 187 3.33 -6.82 -9.99
CA VAL A 187 3.11 -7.09 -8.57
C VAL A 187 2.11 -6.07 -8.03
N LEU A 188 1.02 -6.53 -7.43
CA LEU A 188 0.06 -5.67 -6.74
C LEU A 188 0.42 -5.51 -5.27
N VAL A 189 0.26 -4.30 -4.75
CA VAL A 189 0.58 -3.95 -3.37
C VAL A 189 -0.59 -3.23 -2.72
N ALA A 190 -1.25 -3.92 -1.79
CA ALA A 190 -2.12 -3.29 -0.81
C ALA A 190 -1.23 -2.73 0.31
N SER A 191 -0.94 -1.44 0.26
CA SER A 191 -0.11 -0.76 1.27
C SER A 191 -0.98 -0.42 2.48
N HIS A 192 -1.36 -1.43 3.28
CA HIS A 192 -2.30 -1.26 4.41
C HIS A 192 -1.87 -2.12 5.60
N SER A 193 -2.04 -1.58 6.79
CA SER A 193 -2.03 -2.32 8.05
C SER A 193 -3.39 -2.97 8.33
N LEU A 194 -3.45 -3.76 9.39
CA LEU A 194 -4.68 -4.40 9.87
C LEU A 194 -5.38 -3.45 10.84
N SER A 195 -5.60 -3.87 12.09
CA SER A 195 -6.15 -3.00 13.13
C SER A 195 -5.29 -1.74 13.36
N HIS A 196 -5.92 -0.58 13.60
CA HIS A 196 -5.22 0.72 13.60
C HIS A 196 -5.48 1.58 14.85
N ARG A 197 -5.99 1.03 15.95
CA ARG A 197 -5.90 1.72 17.25
C ARG A 197 -4.47 1.60 17.79
N HIS A 198 -3.91 2.74 18.15
CA HIS A 198 -2.51 2.90 18.54
C HIS A 198 -2.37 3.60 19.88
N PHE A 199 -1.16 3.56 20.45
CA PHE A 199 -0.79 4.39 21.58
C PHE A 199 -0.95 5.88 21.25
N VAL A 200 -1.22 6.71 22.26
CA VAL A 200 -1.37 8.17 22.11
C VAL A 200 -0.08 8.94 22.45
N THR A 201 0.99 8.22 22.77
CA THR A 201 2.31 8.77 23.10
C THR A 201 3.39 7.82 22.59
N GLU A 202 4.45 8.38 22.01
CA GLU A 202 5.65 7.63 21.64
C GLU A 202 6.54 7.37 22.86
N ALA A 203 7.31 6.28 22.85
CA ALA A 203 8.35 6.06 23.84
C ALA A 203 9.48 7.09 23.68
N PRO A 204 10.18 7.52 24.75
CA PRO A 204 11.31 8.44 24.62
C PRO A 204 12.42 7.95 23.68
N LEU A 205 12.62 6.63 23.63
CA LEU A 205 13.39 5.95 22.61
C LEU A 205 12.38 5.15 21.75
N PRO A 206 12.10 5.57 20.51
CA PRO A 206 11.08 4.92 19.67
C PRO A 206 11.34 3.43 19.45
N GLU A 207 12.60 3.02 19.32
CA GLU A 207 13.01 1.63 19.11
C GLU A 207 13.07 0.75 20.37
N ASP A 208 12.61 1.24 21.54
CA ASP A 208 12.49 0.43 22.76
C ASP A 208 11.38 -0.63 22.61
N MET A 209 11.74 -1.79 22.06
CA MET A 209 10.83 -2.91 21.80
C MET A 209 10.23 -3.53 23.06
N SER A 210 10.70 -3.18 24.27
CA SER A 210 10.04 -3.60 25.52
C SER A 210 8.69 -2.90 25.75
N ARG A 211 8.44 -1.80 25.02
CA ARG A 211 7.21 -1.00 25.10
C ARG A 211 6.29 -1.20 23.91
N GLU A 212 6.78 -1.85 22.85
CA GLU A 212 5.99 -2.20 21.68
C GLU A 212 5.13 -3.42 21.97
N HIS A 213 3.82 -3.27 21.78
CA HIS A 213 2.87 -4.36 21.89
C HIS A 213 1.54 -3.98 21.24
N ILE A 214 0.72 -4.99 20.93
CA ILE A 214 -0.61 -4.74 20.39
C ILE A 214 -1.42 -3.91 21.38
N TYR A 215 -2.03 -2.84 20.88
CA TYR A 215 -2.67 -1.82 21.71
C TYR A 215 -3.79 -2.37 22.61
N ASN A 216 -4.60 -3.31 22.12
CA ASN A 216 -5.57 -4.04 22.95
C ASN A 216 -5.82 -5.47 22.43
N HIS A 217 -6.35 -6.33 23.30
CA HIS A 217 -6.58 -7.73 22.97
C HIS A 217 -7.63 -7.94 21.87
N SER A 218 -8.67 -7.11 21.81
CA SER A 218 -9.72 -7.25 20.79
C SER A 218 -9.18 -7.07 19.38
N GLN A 219 -8.28 -6.11 19.17
CA GLN A 219 -7.58 -5.92 17.90
C GLN A 219 -6.78 -7.15 17.50
N TYR A 220 -5.98 -7.70 18.43
CA TYR A 220 -5.22 -8.92 18.16
C TYR A 220 -6.11 -10.08 17.72
N VAL A 221 -7.25 -10.30 18.39
CA VAL A 221 -8.16 -11.39 18.05
C VAL A 221 -8.73 -11.21 16.63
N TRP A 222 -9.10 -9.99 16.27
CA TRP A 222 -9.56 -9.67 14.91
C TRP A 222 -8.46 -9.86 13.86
N ASP A 223 -7.27 -9.31 14.12
CA ASP A 223 -6.10 -9.44 13.23
C ASP A 223 -5.77 -10.91 12.97
N MET A 224 -5.72 -11.74 14.02
CA MET A 224 -5.46 -13.17 13.87
C MET A 224 -6.56 -13.89 13.10
N LYS A 225 -7.84 -13.56 13.34
CA LYS A 225 -8.96 -14.15 12.60
C LYS A 225 -8.84 -13.87 11.10
N VAL A 226 -8.54 -12.63 10.70
CA VAL A 226 -8.42 -12.28 9.28
C VAL A 226 -7.16 -12.87 8.65
N ILE A 227 -6.04 -12.94 9.39
CA ILE A 227 -4.81 -13.62 8.96
C ILE A 227 -5.08 -15.12 8.73
N ASP A 228 -5.82 -15.78 9.62
CA ASP A 228 -6.15 -17.20 9.45
C ASP A 228 -7.03 -17.42 8.21
N LEU A 229 -8.03 -16.54 7.95
CA LEU A 229 -8.81 -16.59 6.71
C LEU A 229 -7.93 -16.43 5.46
N MET A 230 -6.99 -15.49 5.48
CA MET A 230 -6.03 -15.29 4.39
C MET A 230 -5.18 -16.55 4.15
N ARG A 231 -4.66 -17.16 5.22
CA ARG A 231 -3.81 -18.36 5.15
C ARG A 231 -4.57 -19.60 4.69
N GLU A 232 -5.86 -19.69 5.01
CA GLU A 232 -6.75 -20.76 4.56
C GLU A 232 -7.28 -20.55 3.12
N GLY A 233 -6.93 -19.43 2.46
CA GLY A 233 -7.42 -19.09 1.13
C GLY A 233 -8.88 -18.64 1.10
N LYS A 234 -9.45 -18.27 2.25
CA LYS A 234 -10.86 -17.85 2.40
C LYS A 234 -11.01 -16.34 2.22
N MET A 235 -10.49 -15.82 1.12
CA MET A 235 -10.48 -14.37 0.89
C MET A 235 -11.87 -13.78 0.71
N GLN A 236 -12.80 -14.49 0.06
CA GLN A 236 -14.18 -14.01 -0.05
C GLN A 236 -14.84 -13.83 1.32
N GLU A 237 -14.65 -14.79 2.24
CA GLU A 237 -15.15 -14.68 3.62
C GLU A 237 -14.54 -13.46 4.33
N PHE A 238 -13.26 -13.14 4.07
CA PHE A 238 -12.67 -11.93 4.64
C PHE A 238 -13.25 -10.66 4.01
N ILE A 239 -13.41 -10.56 2.69
CA ILE A 239 -14.04 -9.40 2.06
C ILE A 239 -15.47 -9.17 2.59
N ASP A 240 -16.24 -10.24 2.77
CA ASP A 240 -17.61 -10.17 3.30
C ASP A 240 -17.63 -9.67 4.76
N LEU A 241 -16.62 -10.02 5.57
CA LEU A 241 -16.45 -9.57 6.97
C LEU A 241 -15.72 -8.23 7.11
N MET A 242 -15.26 -7.65 6.01
CA MET A 242 -14.38 -6.47 6.05
C MET A 242 -15.06 -5.22 6.62
N PRO A 243 -16.35 -4.92 6.34
CA PRO A 243 -17.03 -3.79 6.97
C PRO A 243 -17.00 -3.87 8.50
N GLU A 244 -17.34 -5.02 9.08
CA GLU A 244 -17.29 -5.21 10.54
C GLU A 244 -15.86 -5.14 11.07
N PHE A 245 -14.89 -5.76 10.38
CA PHE A 245 -13.48 -5.67 10.79
C PHE A 245 -12.99 -4.22 10.81
N THR A 246 -13.31 -3.45 9.77
CA THR A 246 -12.94 -2.04 9.61
C THR A 246 -13.53 -1.20 10.74
N GLU A 247 -14.84 -1.28 10.96
CA GLU A 247 -15.52 -0.51 12.00
C GLU A 247 -15.02 -0.87 13.41
N GLN A 248 -14.91 -2.17 13.72
CA GLN A 248 -14.62 -2.62 15.09
C GLN A 248 -13.17 -2.37 15.51
N THR A 249 -12.24 -2.33 14.55
CA THR A 249 -10.80 -2.22 14.82
C THR A 249 -10.17 -0.92 14.31
N MET A 250 -10.97 -0.06 13.69
CA MET A 250 -10.47 1.10 12.92
C MET A 250 -9.44 0.67 11.87
N ALA A 251 -9.60 -0.52 11.29
CA ALA A 251 -8.57 -1.07 10.42
C ALA A 251 -8.34 -0.19 9.20
N GLU A 252 -7.10 -0.18 8.73
CA GLU A 252 -6.72 0.61 7.56
C GLU A 252 -7.36 0.08 6.27
N THR A 253 -8.00 -1.10 6.31
CA THR A 253 -8.82 -1.61 5.22
C THR A 253 -9.87 -0.61 4.73
N GLU A 254 -10.22 0.43 5.52
CA GLU A 254 -10.98 1.59 5.05
C GLU A 254 -10.41 2.28 3.80
N GLY A 255 -9.10 2.15 3.55
CA GLY A 255 -8.42 2.69 2.38
C GLY A 255 -8.69 1.91 1.08
N GLY A 256 -9.30 0.73 1.19
CA GLY A 256 -9.77 -0.09 0.07
C GLY A 256 -8.71 -0.88 -0.68
N GLY A 257 -7.42 -0.79 -0.31
CA GLY A 257 -6.36 -1.47 -1.06
C GLY A 257 -6.45 -2.99 -1.03
N LEU A 258 -6.87 -3.59 0.09
CA LEU A 258 -6.99 -5.05 0.14
C LEU A 258 -8.12 -5.55 -0.76
N THR A 259 -9.30 -4.92 -0.72
CA THR A 259 -10.43 -5.24 -1.60
C THR A 259 -10.09 -5.01 -3.07
N TRP A 260 -9.43 -3.89 -3.39
CA TRP A 260 -8.93 -3.60 -4.74
C TRP A 260 -8.00 -4.71 -5.24
N MET A 261 -6.99 -5.08 -4.45
CA MET A 261 -6.02 -6.10 -4.84
C MET A 261 -6.69 -7.45 -5.05
N MET A 262 -7.62 -7.84 -4.16
CA MET A 262 -8.32 -9.11 -4.27
C MET A 262 -9.28 -9.18 -5.44
N ALA A 263 -9.91 -8.07 -5.83
CA ALA A 263 -10.79 -8.03 -7.00
C ALA A 263 -10.01 -7.98 -8.33
N ALA A 264 -8.73 -7.62 -8.29
CA ALA A 264 -7.87 -7.60 -9.46
C ALA A 264 -7.29 -8.99 -9.80
N MET A 265 -7.05 -9.82 -8.77
CA MET A 265 -6.53 -11.20 -8.88
C MET A 265 -7.64 -12.23 -9.12
#